data_AF-A0A2N4YP20-F1
#
_entry.id   AF-A0A2N4YP20-F1
#
_cell.length_a   1.000
_cell.length_b   1.000
_cell.length_c   1.000
_cell.angle_alpha   90.00
_cell.angle_beta   90.00
_cell.angle_gamma   90.00
#
_symmetry.space_group_name_H-M   'P 1'
#
loop_
_entity.id
_entity.type
_entity.pdbx_description
1 polymer ?
#
loop_
_entity_poly.entity_id
_entity_poly.type
_entity_poly.pdbx_seq_one_letter_code
_entity_poly.pdbx_strand_id
1 'polypeptide(L)'
;ALAKEPQRIILQDGRDIMTLALLDRDNPFKRLVAWNNLAKKQDVATWQMLKTTWPQSATILDMGFSDKGNVDLESVIARQPDLMIAQLRARPALMESGVIDKLSALHVPVLFVDYEIDPAKDTAPSIDLLGKVLNRESQAKAFTDYYRQQLQTIRQKTAAITPKANVFVEALAGNSDACCFT
;
A
#
# COMPACT_ATOMS: atom_id res chain seq x y z
N ALA A 1 14.48 13.53 -6.67
CA ALA A 1 14.24 12.61 -7.80
C ALA A 1 15.01 11.33 -7.52
N LEU A 2 14.45 10.15 -7.81
CA LEU A 2 15.16 8.88 -7.66
C LEU A 2 16.25 8.77 -8.73
N ALA A 3 17.43 8.27 -8.35
CA ALA A 3 18.55 8.13 -9.28
C ALA A 3 18.37 6.97 -10.28
N LYS A 4 17.52 6.00 -9.94
CA LYS A 4 17.20 4.82 -10.76
C LYS A 4 15.82 4.29 -10.39
N GLU A 5 15.29 3.42 -11.25
CA GLU A 5 14.10 2.63 -10.99
C GLU A 5 14.33 1.68 -9.78
N PRO A 6 13.52 1.74 -8.71
CA PRO A 6 13.67 0.88 -7.53
C PRO A 6 13.51 -0.60 -7.86
N GLN A 7 14.42 -1.44 -7.36
CA GLN A 7 14.37 -2.89 -7.56
C GLN A 7 14.25 -3.67 -6.25
N ARG A 8 14.35 -2.99 -5.10
CA ARG A 8 14.42 -3.59 -3.76
C ARG A 8 13.52 -2.81 -2.81
N ILE A 9 12.23 -3.11 -2.88
CA ILE A 9 11.16 -2.36 -2.23
C ILE A 9 10.79 -3.01 -0.89
N ILE A 10 10.64 -2.16 0.12
CA ILE A 10 9.92 -2.47 1.36
C ILE A 10 8.48 -2.02 1.19
N LEU A 11 7.52 -2.92 1.43
CA LEU A 11 6.11 -2.55 1.60
C LEU A 11 5.74 -2.48 3.08
N GLN A 12 5.54 -1.25 3.59
CA GLN A 12 5.10 -1.06 4.96
C GLN A 12 3.71 -1.65 5.21
N ASP A 13 2.79 -1.51 4.27
CA ASP A 13 1.47 -2.11 4.30
C ASP A 13 1.38 -3.19 3.21
N GLY A 14 1.21 -4.45 3.60
CA GLY A 14 1.15 -5.56 2.64
C GLY A 14 -0.04 -5.50 1.69
N ARG A 15 -1.09 -4.72 2.01
CA ARG A 15 -2.25 -4.57 1.12
C ARG A 15 -1.90 -3.78 -0.14
N ASP A 16 -0.82 -3.00 -0.12
CA ASP A 16 -0.28 -2.32 -1.31
C ASP A 16 0.24 -3.28 -2.38
N ILE A 17 0.34 -4.58 -2.08
CA ILE A 17 0.59 -5.59 -3.10
C ILE A 17 -0.46 -5.57 -4.23
N MET A 18 -1.70 -5.17 -3.94
CA MET A 18 -2.75 -5.03 -4.94
C MET A 18 -2.46 -3.89 -5.91
N THR A 19 -1.94 -2.77 -5.41
CA THR A 19 -1.49 -1.65 -6.24
C THR A 19 -0.30 -2.07 -7.09
N LEU A 20 0.62 -2.88 -6.56
CA LEU A 20 1.71 -3.43 -7.36
C LEU A 20 1.21 -4.46 -8.38
N ALA A 21 0.15 -5.23 -8.11
CA ALA A 21 -0.43 -6.14 -9.09
C ALA A 21 -1.07 -5.42 -10.27
N LEU A 22 -1.52 -4.18 -10.05
CA LEU A 22 -1.96 -3.30 -11.12
C LEU A 22 -0.80 -2.81 -12.01
N LEU A 23 0.35 -2.46 -11.39
CA LEU A 23 1.49 -1.82 -12.05
C LEU A 23 2.49 -2.82 -12.65
N ASP A 24 2.86 -3.86 -11.90
CA ASP A 24 3.74 -4.96 -12.27
C ASP A 24 2.92 -6.25 -12.47
N ARG A 25 2.04 -6.23 -13.48
CA ARG A 25 1.04 -7.28 -13.76
C ARG A 25 1.62 -8.68 -13.98
N ASP A 26 2.87 -8.75 -14.44
CA ASP A 26 3.61 -10.00 -14.61
C ASP A 26 3.94 -10.65 -13.26
N ASN A 27 4.37 -9.83 -12.29
CA ASN A 27 4.73 -10.28 -10.97
C ASN A 27 4.79 -9.09 -9.97
N PRO A 28 3.78 -8.89 -9.12
CA PRO A 28 3.75 -7.79 -8.15
C PRO A 28 4.81 -7.92 -7.06
N PHE A 29 5.40 -9.11 -6.91
CA PHE A 29 6.42 -9.41 -5.91
C PHE A 29 7.85 -9.21 -6.41
N LYS A 30 8.07 -8.96 -7.71
CA LYS A 30 9.42 -9.05 -8.32
C LYS A 30 10.46 -8.09 -7.72
N ARG A 31 10.01 -6.99 -7.12
CA ARG A 31 10.87 -5.97 -6.48
C ARG A 31 10.88 -6.08 -4.95
N LEU A 32 10.03 -6.91 -4.35
CA LEU A 32 9.84 -6.91 -2.91
C LEU A 32 10.98 -7.65 -2.22
N VAL A 33 11.62 -6.98 -1.25
CA VAL A 33 12.63 -7.59 -0.39
C VAL A 33 12.15 -7.81 1.03
N ALA A 34 11.21 -6.97 1.47
CA ALA A 34 10.55 -7.09 2.75
C ALA A 34 9.14 -6.48 2.67
N TRP A 35 8.22 -6.96 3.50
CA TRP A 35 6.86 -6.45 3.55
C TRP A 35 6.18 -6.79 4.87
N ASN A 36 5.11 -6.08 5.22
CA ASN A 36 4.23 -6.50 6.31
C ASN A 36 3.09 -7.35 5.75
N ASN A 37 3.18 -8.68 5.81
CA ASN A 37 2.20 -9.57 5.17
C ASN A 37 0.91 -9.71 6.01
N LEU A 38 0.08 -8.66 6.01
CA LEU A 38 -1.21 -8.64 6.70
C LEU A 38 -2.18 -9.69 6.16
N ALA A 39 -2.18 -9.92 4.84
CA ALA A 39 -3.07 -10.86 4.17
C ALA A 39 -2.94 -12.29 4.72
N LYS A 40 -1.72 -12.71 5.09
CA LYS A 40 -1.49 -14.04 5.70
C LYS A 40 -2.33 -14.30 6.96
N LYS A 41 -2.75 -13.25 7.69
CA LYS A 41 -3.59 -13.35 8.88
C LYS A 41 -5.03 -12.88 8.63
N GLN A 42 -5.20 -11.77 7.91
CA GLN A 42 -6.47 -11.05 7.81
C GLN A 42 -7.27 -11.38 6.54
N ASP A 43 -6.61 -11.87 5.49
CA ASP A 43 -7.24 -12.25 4.22
C ASP A 43 -6.55 -13.48 3.64
N VAL A 44 -6.76 -14.60 4.33
CA VAL A 44 -6.12 -15.89 3.99
C VAL A 44 -6.48 -16.33 2.58
N ALA A 45 -7.69 -16.05 2.11
CA ALA A 45 -8.14 -16.41 0.77
C ALA A 45 -7.33 -15.68 -0.31
N THR A 46 -7.20 -14.35 -0.20
CA THR A 46 -6.35 -13.57 -1.10
C THR A 46 -4.91 -14.02 -1.01
N TRP A 47 -4.39 -14.26 0.19
CA TRP A 47 -3.01 -14.74 0.33
C TRP A 47 -2.76 -16.09 -0.35
N GLN A 48 -3.69 -17.04 -0.24
CA GLN A 48 -3.57 -18.32 -0.95
C GLN A 48 -3.58 -18.12 -2.46
N MET A 49 -4.49 -17.30 -2.99
CA MET A 49 -4.55 -17.00 -4.43
C MET A 49 -3.23 -16.37 -4.94
N LEU A 50 -2.70 -15.38 -4.21
CA LEU A 50 -1.42 -14.73 -4.55
C LEU A 50 -0.27 -15.73 -4.50
N LYS A 51 -0.19 -16.56 -3.45
CA LYS A 51 0.87 -17.56 -3.29
C LYS A 51 0.79 -18.68 -4.33
N THR A 52 -0.40 -19.08 -4.77
CA THR A 52 -0.54 -20.07 -5.85
C THR A 52 0.00 -19.53 -7.17
N THR A 53 -0.28 -18.26 -7.49
CA THR A 53 0.17 -17.63 -8.74
C THR A 53 1.66 -17.26 -8.70
N TRP A 54 2.15 -16.79 -7.56
CA TRP A 54 3.54 -16.39 -7.33
C TRP A 54 4.11 -17.09 -6.11
N PRO A 55 4.51 -18.38 -6.21
CA PRO A 55 4.99 -19.17 -5.07
C PRO A 55 6.21 -18.57 -4.35
N GLN A 56 7.08 -17.86 -5.08
CA GLN A 56 8.24 -17.15 -4.54
C GLN A 56 7.85 -16.05 -3.54
N SER A 57 6.61 -15.57 -3.54
CA SER A 57 6.12 -14.59 -2.56
C SER A 57 6.28 -15.07 -1.11
N ALA A 58 6.24 -16.39 -0.89
CA ALA A 58 6.36 -16.99 0.44
C ALA A 58 7.77 -16.90 1.05
N THR A 59 8.80 -16.58 0.25
CA THR A 59 10.19 -16.46 0.73
C THR A 59 10.58 -15.03 1.07
N ILE A 60 9.74 -14.05 0.77
CA ILE A 60 10.00 -12.63 1.04
C ILE A 60 9.94 -12.40 2.55
N LEU A 61 10.88 -11.61 3.07
CA LEU A 61 10.98 -11.30 4.49
C LEU A 61 9.69 -10.62 4.98
N ASP A 62 8.93 -11.32 5.83
CA ASP A 62 7.81 -10.75 6.54
C ASP A 62 8.34 -9.97 7.74
N MET A 63 8.17 -8.64 7.73
CA MET A 63 8.61 -7.76 8.81
C MET A 63 7.81 -8.01 10.09
N GLY A 64 6.64 -8.63 9.98
CA GLY A 64 5.78 -8.93 11.12
C GLY A 64 5.45 -7.69 11.93
N PHE A 65 5.26 -6.54 11.25
CA PHE A 65 5.00 -5.23 11.86
C PHE A 65 3.83 -5.41 12.83
N SER A 66 4.17 -5.57 14.11
CA SER A 66 3.17 -5.71 15.14
C SER A 66 2.64 -4.33 15.47
N ASP A 67 1.42 -4.27 16.02
CA ASP A 67 0.83 -3.05 16.56
C ASP A 67 1.68 -2.40 17.68
N LYS A 68 2.81 -3.03 18.05
CA LYS A 68 3.79 -2.60 19.06
C LYS A 68 5.09 -2.01 18.48
N GLY A 69 5.21 -1.84 17.17
CA GLY A 69 6.32 -1.07 16.54
C GLY A 69 7.72 -1.70 16.58
N ASN A 70 7.88 -2.91 17.14
CA ASN A 70 9.16 -3.63 17.18
C ASN A 70 9.45 -4.31 15.84
N VAL A 71 9.94 -3.54 14.88
CA VAL A 71 10.45 -4.08 13.61
C VAL A 71 11.94 -4.36 13.78
N ASP A 72 12.37 -5.57 13.41
CA ASP A 72 13.78 -5.87 13.22
C ASP A 72 14.28 -5.17 11.96
N LEU A 73 14.55 -3.87 12.11
CA LEU A 73 14.97 -3.01 11.01
C LEU A 73 16.36 -3.42 10.48
N GLU A 74 17.22 -3.98 11.31
CA GLU A 74 18.53 -4.51 10.92
C GLU A 74 18.38 -5.61 9.85
N SER A 75 17.49 -6.58 10.09
CA SER A 75 17.18 -7.63 9.11
C SER A 75 16.63 -7.08 7.79
N VAL A 76 15.85 -6.00 7.84
CA VAL A 76 15.32 -5.33 6.65
C VAL A 76 16.42 -4.59 5.88
N ILE A 77 17.26 -3.83 6.59
CA ILE A 77 18.40 -3.11 6.00
C ILE A 77 19.41 -4.07 5.38
N ALA A 78 19.63 -5.25 5.99
CA ALA A 78 20.49 -6.30 5.42
C ALA A 78 20.02 -6.79 4.05
N ARG A 79 18.74 -6.55 3.69
CA ARG A 79 18.22 -6.79 2.34
C ARG A 79 18.50 -5.63 1.38
N GLN A 80 19.32 -4.64 1.73
CA GLN A 80 19.73 -3.53 0.86
C GLN A 80 18.55 -2.90 0.08
N PRO A 81 17.50 -2.45 0.77
CA PRO A 81 16.37 -1.81 0.11
C PRO A 81 16.80 -0.52 -0.60
N ASP A 82 16.10 -0.16 -1.67
CA ASP A 82 16.31 1.11 -2.39
C ASP A 82 15.05 2.01 -2.41
N LEU A 83 13.93 1.53 -1.87
CA LEU A 83 12.72 2.30 -1.63
C LEU A 83 11.88 1.65 -0.52
N MET A 84 11.28 2.47 0.34
CA MET A 84 10.13 2.06 1.15
C MET A 84 8.86 2.73 0.62
N ILE A 85 7.81 1.96 0.38
CA ILE A 85 6.46 2.47 0.12
C ILE A 85 5.67 2.33 1.42
N ALA A 86 5.04 3.42 1.84
CA ALA A 86 4.26 3.46 3.07
C ALA A 86 2.93 4.18 2.90
N GLN A 87 1.92 3.76 3.66
CA GLN A 87 0.65 4.47 3.72
C GLN A 87 0.83 5.77 4.51
N LEU A 88 0.20 6.86 4.04
CA LEU A 88 0.31 8.18 4.66
C LEU A 88 -0.11 8.16 6.14
N ARG A 89 -1.09 7.33 6.51
CA ARG A 89 -1.51 7.12 7.91
C ARG A 89 -0.41 6.61 8.83
N ALA A 90 0.58 5.89 8.30
CA ALA A 90 1.68 5.34 9.09
C ALA A 90 2.78 6.36 9.34
N ARG A 91 2.73 7.54 8.69
CA ARG A 91 3.78 8.56 8.79
C ARG A 91 4.09 8.97 10.24
N PRO A 92 3.11 9.27 11.13
CA PRO A 92 3.43 9.63 12.51
C PRO A 92 4.19 8.52 13.25
N ALA A 93 3.73 7.27 13.16
CA ALA A 93 4.38 6.13 13.83
C ALA A 93 5.79 5.84 13.27
N LEU A 94 5.99 6.00 11.96
CA LEU A 94 7.31 5.84 11.33
C LEU A 94 8.28 6.96 11.72
N MET A 95 7.77 8.18 11.94
CA MET A 95 8.57 9.30 12.47
C MET A 95 8.95 9.04 13.93
N GLU A 96 7.99 8.69 14.78
CA GLU A 96 8.22 8.46 16.22
C GLU A 96 9.19 7.31 16.49
N SER A 97 9.11 6.24 15.71
CA SER A 97 10.03 5.10 15.80
C SER A 97 11.43 5.36 15.23
N GLY A 98 11.65 6.52 14.57
CA GLY A 98 12.91 6.86 13.91
C GLY A 98 13.24 6.02 12.67
N VAL A 99 12.28 5.26 12.13
CA VAL A 99 12.48 4.44 10.92
C VAL A 99 12.82 5.32 9.72
N ILE A 100 12.14 6.45 9.56
CA ILE A 100 12.38 7.39 8.45
C ILE A 100 13.82 7.93 8.51
N ASP A 101 14.29 8.31 9.69
CA ASP A 101 15.63 8.88 9.88
C ASP A 101 16.73 7.85 9.58
N LYS A 102 16.54 6.61 10.04
CA LYS A 102 17.48 5.50 9.78
C LYS A 102 17.57 5.16 8.29
N LEU A 103 16.43 5.08 7.60
CA LEU A 103 16.41 4.84 6.16
C LEU A 103 17.03 6.01 5.38
N SER A 104 16.74 7.25 5.81
CA SER A 104 17.34 8.46 5.23
C SER A 104 18.87 8.48 5.35
N ALA A 105 19.42 8.11 6.53
CA ALA A 105 20.86 8.01 6.74
C ALA A 105 21.54 6.97 5.82
N LEU A 106 20.77 6.00 5.34
CA LEU A 106 21.20 4.96 4.38
C LEU A 106 20.85 5.31 2.92
N HIS A 107 20.37 6.52 2.67
CA HIS A 107 19.93 6.99 1.35
C HIS A 107 18.77 6.16 0.76
N VAL A 108 17.94 5.55 1.61
CA VAL A 108 16.73 4.82 1.23
C VAL A 108 15.53 5.77 1.35
N PRO A 109 14.95 6.25 0.25
CA PRO A 109 13.81 7.15 0.30
C PRO A 109 12.55 6.42 0.80
N VAL A 110 11.70 7.16 1.51
CA VAL A 110 10.34 6.72 1.89
C VAL A 110 9.34 7.48 1.03
N LEU A 111 8.53 6.74 0.29
CA LEU A 111 7.45 7.27 -0.53
C LEU A 111 6.11 7.01 0.15
N PHE A 112 5.37 8.07 0.42
CA PHE A 112 4.03 7.99 0.98
C PHE A 112 2.98 7.98 -0.14
N VAL A 113 2.02 7.07 0.00
CA VAL A 113 0.81 6.97 -0.82
C VAL A 113 -0.41 7.02 0.10
N ASP A 114 -1.55 7.43 -0.46
CA ASP A 114 -2.81 7.46 0.29
C ASP A 114 -3.99 6.91 -0.53
N TYR A 115 -4.55 5.83 -0.01
CA TYR A 115 -5.80 5.21 -0.47
C TYR A 115 -6.80 5.06 0.69
N GLU A 116 -6.53 5.65 1.86
CA GLU A 116 -7.25 5.35 3.10
C GLU A 116 -7.73 6.61 3.84
N ILE A 117 -6.93 7.68 3.91
CA ILE A 117 -7.29 8.92 4.61
C ILE A 117 -8.26 9.75 3.76
N ASP A 118 -7.88 10.10 2.54
CA ASP A 118 -8.74 10.80 1.58
C ASP A 118 -8.79 10.07 0.22
N PRO A 119 -9.38 8.86 0.17
CA PRO A 119 -9.31 7.99 -1.01
C PRO A 119 -9.89 8.63 -2.27
N ALA A 120 -10.94 9.44 -2.14
CA ALA A 120 -11.60 10.08 -3.29
C ALA A 120 -10.73 11.17 -3.94
N LYS A 121 -9.76 11.71 -3.19
CA LYS A 121 -8.81 12.72 -3.65
C LYS A 121 -7.48 12.08 -4.05
N ASP A 122 -6.94 11.21 -3.21
CA ASP A 122 -5.53 10.85 -3.24
C ASP A 122 -5.22 9.49 -3.89
N THR A 123 -6.24 8.66 -4.19
CA THR A 123 -6.01 7.36 -4.85
C THR A 123 -5.36 7.49 -6.22
N ALA A 124 -5.95 8.28 -7.12
CA ALA A 124 -5.42 8.42 -8.47
C ALA A 124 -4.04 9.13 -8.50
N PRO A 125 -3.83 10.24 -7.76
CA PRO A 125 -2.50 10.83 -7.62
C PRO A 125 -1.43 9.87 -7.08
N SER A 126 -1.76 9.06 -6.07
CA SER A 126 -0.84 8.10 -5.47
C SER A 126 -0.44 6.99 -6.46
N ILE A 127 -1.38 6.47 -7.26
CA ILE A 127 -1.08 5.48 -8.29
C ILE A 127 -0.29 6.09 -9.45
N ASP A 128 -0.59 7.32 -9.88
CA ASP A 128 0.22 8.02 -10.89
C ASP A 128 1.65 8.25 -10.41
N LEU A 129 1.83 8.59 -9.13
CA LEU A 129 3.13 8.78 -8.51
C LEU A 129 3.92 7.46 -8.48
N LEU A 130 3.30 6.36 -8.06
CA LEU A 130 3.92 5.03 -8.14
C LEU A 130 4.26 4.62 -9.57
N GLY A 131 3.38 4.93 -10.54
CA GLY A 131 3.64 4.72 -11.96
C GLY A 131 4.95 5.39 -12.39
N LYS A 132 5.15 6.66 -12.04
CA LYS A 132 6.39 7.38 -12.34
C LYS A 132 7.60 6.80 -11.62
N VAL A 133 7.45 6.44 -10.34
CA VAL A 133 8.54 5.93 -9.52
C VAL A 133 9.02 4.54 -9.99
N LEU A 134 8.10 3.71 -10.50
CA LEU A 134 8.36 2.33 -10.87
C LEU A 134 8.53 2.12 -12.38
N ASN A 135 8.58 3.20 -13.18
CA ASN A 135 8.56 3.16 -14.65
C ASN A 135 7.38 2.32 -15.21
N ARG A 136 6.18 2.58 -14.67
CA ARG A 136 4.90 1.94 -15.00
C ARG A 136 3.80 2.97 -15.29
N GLU A 137 4.17 4.10 -15.87
CA GLU A 137 3.26 5.19 -16.18
C GLU A 137 2.11 4.75 -17.08
N SER A 138 2.36 3.84 -18.02
CA SER A 138 1.29 3.34 -18.91
C SER A 138 0.23 2.53 -18.14
N GLN A 139 0.66 1.68 -17.20
CA GLN A 139 -0.23 0.87 -16.37
C GLN A 139 -0.97 1.73 -15.35
N ALA A 140 -0.25 2.68 -14.73
CA ALA A 140 -0.84 3.66 -13.83
C ALA A 140 -1.90 4.49 -14.56
N LYS A 141 -1.55 5.09 -15.71
CA LYS A 141 -2.45 5.90 -16.51
C LYS A 141 -3.70 5.13 -16.94
N ALA A 142 -3.55 3.89 -17.41
CA ALA A 142 -4.68 3.06 -17.80
C ALA A 142 -5.69 2.88 -16.66
N PHE A 143 -5.22 2.66 -15.44
CA PHE A 143 -6.09 2.57 -14.27
C PHE A 143 -6.65 3.92 -13.85
N THR A 144 -5.81 4.95 -13.76
CA THR A 144 -6.23 6.23 -13.19
C THR A 144 -7.15 7.00 -14.13
N ASP A 145 -7.02 6.83 -15.45
CA ASP A 145 -8.00 7.32 -16.43
C ASP A 145 -9.38 6.66 -16.20
N TYR A 146 -9.41 5.33 -16.09
CA TYR A 146 -10.63 4.58 -15.80
C TYR A 146 -11.24 5.01 -14.45
N TYR A 147 -10.44 5.06 -13.39
CA TYR A 147 -10.87 5.45 -12.05
C TYR A 147 -11.50 6.85 -12.04
N ARG A 148 -10.83 7.84 -12.65
CA ARG A 148 -11.34 9.21 -12.74
C ARG A 148 -12.64 9.29 -13.52
N GLN A 149 -12.74 8.57 -14.64
CA GLN A 149 -13.96 8.52 -15.45
C GLN A 149 -15.14 7.95 -14.64
N GLN A 150 -14.93 6.85 -13.92
CA GLN A 150 -15.98 6.25 -13.09
C GLN A 150 -16.39 7.17 -11.94
N LEU A 151 -15.42 7.76 -11.23
CA LEU A 151 -15.71 8.68 -10.14
C LEU A 151 -16.46 9.94 -10.62
N GLN A 152 -16.07 10.49 -11.76
CA GLN A 152 -16.78 11.60 -12.40
C GLN A 152 -18.21 11.22 -12.76
N THR A 153 -18.42 10.04 -13.34
CA THR A 153 -19.75 9.54 -13.71
C THR A 153 -20.65 9.40 -12.48
N ILE A 154 -20.13 8.84 -11.38
CA ILE A 154 -20.86 8.73 -10.12
C ILE A 154 -21.21 10.10 -9.57
N ARG A 155 -20.25 11.04 -9.52
CA ARG A 155 -20.47 12.42 -9.06
C ARG A 155 -21.55 13.13 -9.88
N GLN A 156 -21.51 13.01 -11.21
CA GLN A 156 -22.52 13.62 -12.09
C GLN A 156 -23.92 13.06 -11.85
N LYS A 157 -24.07 11.73 -11.80
CA LYS A 157 -25.38 11.09 -11.57
C LYS A 157 -25.96 11.41 -10.20
N THR A 158 -25.10 11.53 -9.19
CA THR A 158 -25.54 11.74 -7.80
C THR A 158 -25.69 13.22 -7.43
N ALA A 159 -25.15 14.15 -8.22
CA ALA A 159 -25.20 15.58 -7.95
C ALA A 159 -26.64 16.09 -7.75
N ALA A 160 -27.54 15.71 -8.67
CA ALA A 160 -28.93 16.20 -8.71
C ALA A 160 -29.89 15.48 -7.73
N ILE A 161 -29.45 14.43 -7.03
CA ILE A 161 -30.32 13.68 -6.11
C ILE A 161 -30.61 14.54 -4.87
N THR A 162 -31.88 14.90 -4.67
CA THR A 162 -32.36 15.63 -3.49
C THR A 162 -33.68 15.04 -2.97
N PRO A 163 -33.85 14.82 -1.65
CA PRO A 163 -32.83 14.97 -0.61
C PRO A 163 -31.73 13.90 -0.71
N LYS A 164 -30.58 14.12 -0.08
CA LYS A 164 -29.57 13.07 0.07
C LYS A 164 -30.11 12.03 1.07
N ALA A 165 -29.90 10.74 0.78
CA ALA A 165 -30.26 9.68 1.70
C ALA A 165 -29.38 9.77 2.96
N ASN A 166 -29.99 9.58 4.12
CA ASN A 166 -29.24 9.36 5.35
C ASN A 166 -28.68 7.95 5.33
N VAL A 167 -27.36 7.83 5.47
CA VAL A 167 -26.66 6.55 5.44
C VAL A 167 -25.88 6.40 6.73
N PHE A 168 -26.04 5.24 7.38
CA PHE A 168 -25.19 4.80 8.48
C PHE A 168 -24.30 3.67 7.97
N VAL A 169 -23.01 3.72 8.29
CA VAL A 169 -22.02 2.71 7.92
C VAL A 169 -21.40 2.17 9.20
N GLU A 170 -21.63 0.88 9.47
CA GLU A 170 -20.99 0.15 10.57
C GLU A 170 -19.86 -0.72 10.00
N ALA A 171 -18.62 -0.25 10.15
CA ALA A 171 -17.46 -1.05 9.75
C ALA A 171 -17.26 -2.21 10.76
N LEU A 172 -16.96 -3.41 10.25
CA LEU A 172 -16.67 -4.60 11.05
C LEU A 172 -17.80 -5.02 12.02
N ALA A 173 -19.05 -4.78 11.64
CA ALA A 173 -20.23 -5.17 12.42
C ALA A 173 -20.17 -6.63 12.88
N GLY A 174 -20.35 -6.87 14.18
CA GLY A 174 -20.34 -8.21 14.78
C GLY A 174 -18.95 -8.80 15.07
N ASN A 175 -17.85 -8.08 14.84
CA ASN A 175 -16.51 -8.51 15.27
C ASN A 175 -16.34 -8.28 16.77
N SER A 176 -16.66 -9.27 17.61
CA SER A 176 -16.69 -9.15 19.08
C SER A 176 -15.31 -9.19 19.74
N ASP A 177 -14.31 -9.77 19.09
CA ASP A 177 -13.06 -10.15 19.76
C ASP A 177 -11.90 -9.17 19.52
N ALA A 178 -12.09 -8.17 18.64
CA ALA A 178 -11.03 -7.24 18.23
C ALA A 178 -11.50 -5.79 17.95
N CYS A 179 -12.66 -5.37 18.48
CA CYS A 179 -13.30 -4.10 18.09
C CYS A 179 -12.97 -2.87 18.96
N CYS A 180 -11.83 -2.85 19.65
CA CYS A 180 -11.34 -1.65 20.32
C CYS A 180 -9.90 -1.36 19.92
N PHE A 181 -9.71 -0.67 18.79
CA PHE A 181 -8.54 0.18 18.65
C PHE A 181 -8.86 1.50 19.36
N THR A 182 -8.52 1.58 20.65
CA THR A 182 -8.40 2.86 21.37
C THR A 182 -7.07 3.52 21.03
#